data_AF-A0A2L1SB89-F1
#
_entry.id   AF-A0A2L1SB89-F1
#
_cell.length_a   1.000
_cell.length_b   1.000
_cell.length_c   1.000
_cell.angle_alpha   90.00
_cell.angle_beta   90.00
_cell.angle_gamma   90.00
#
_symmetry.space_group_name_H-M   'P 1'
#
loop_
_entity.id
_entity.type
_entity.pdbx_description
1 polymer ?
#
loop_
_entity_poly.entity_id
_entity_poly.type
_entity_poly.pdbx_seq_one_letter_code
_entity_poly.pdbx_strand_id
1 'polypeptide(L)' 'MGFTNLPCIVRNVSDTGAKLEVARVAGIPDRFDLIVPGHRPQPCRVVWRSLKEIGVEYQAARHEPADNLNLR' A
#
# COMPACT_ATOMS: atom_id res chain seq x y z
N MET A 1 -10.32 -13.36 -10.35
CA MET A 1 -10.15 -11.89 -10.24
C MET A 1 -8.67 -11.61 -10.43
N GLY A 2 -8.31 -10.72 -11.35
CA GLY A 2 -6.90 -10.45 -11.67
C GLY A 2 -6.29 -9.46 -10.67
N PHE A 3 -4.98 -9.55 -10.47
CA PHE A 3 -4.19 -8.55 -9.77
C PHE A 3 -3.24 -7.91 -10.78
N THR A 4 -3.16 -6.58 -10.77
CA THR A 4 -2.25 -5.86 -11.66
C THR A 4 -1.11 -5.30 -10.82
N ASN A 5 0.10 -5.79 -11.04
CA ASN A 5 1.29 -5.22 -10.42
C ASN A 5 1.78 -4.03 -11.26
N LEU A 6 1.87 -2.86 -10.63
CA LEU A 6 2.46 -1.68 -11.24
C LEU A 6 3.86 -1.46 -10.63
N PRO A 7 4.93 -1.43 -11.44
CA PRO A 7 6.26 -1.13 -10.91
C PRO A 7 6.30 0.31 -10.37
N CYS A 8 6.93 0.47 -9.22
CA CYS A 8 7.13 1.76 -8.57
C CYS A 8 8.51 1.82 -7.91
N ILE A 9 8.96 3.05 -7.64
CA ILE A 9 10.20 3.32 -6.89
C ILE A 9 9.78 4.00 -5.58
N VAL A 10 10.20 3.44 -4.45
CA VAL A 10 10.03 4.08 -3.15
C VAL A 10 11.06 5.19 -3.03
N ARG A 11 10.60 6.45 -2.98
CA ARG A 11 11.47 7.64 -2.92
C ARG A 11 11.78 8.07 -1.49
N ASN A 12 10.77 8.05 -0.62
CA ASN A 12 10.92 8.38 0.80
C ASN A 12 10.00 7.49 1.63
N VAL A 13 10.44 7.17 2.83
CA VAL A 13 9.67 6.41 3.82
C VAL A 13 9.61 7.19 5.14
N SER A 14 8.50 7.04 5.85
CA SER A 14 8.27 7.55 7.20
C SER A 14 7.50 6.50 7.99
N ASP A 15 7.32 6.69 9.30
CA ASP A 15 6.54 5.75 10.13
C ASP A 15 5.08 5.60 9.69
N THR A 16 4.50 6.64 9.08
CA THR A 16 3.06 6.68 8.73
C THR A 16 2.78 6.55 7.23
N GLY A 17 3.81 6.55 6.38
CA GLY A 17 3.59 6.52 4.94
C GLY A 17 4.85 6.57 4.09
N ALA A 18 4.65 6.67 2.78
CA ALA A 18 5.72 6.72 1.79
C ALA A 18 5.40 7.65 0.61
N LYS A 19 6.45 8.15 -0.03
CA LYS A 19 6.39 8.78 -1.35
C LYS A 19 6.83 7.77 -2.39
N LEU A 20 5.99 7.52 -3.38
CA LEU A 20 6.25 6.58 -4.47
C LEU A 20 6.33 7.33 -5.80
N GLU A 21 7.30 6.96 -6.63
CA GLU A 21 7.37 7.35 -8.04
C GLU A 21 6.86 6.20 -8.91
N VAL A 22 6.01 6.54 -9.88
CA VAL A 22 5.32 5.58 -10.75
C VAL A 22 5.40 6.03 -12.19
N ALA A 23 5.36 5.08 -13.13
CA ALA A 23 5.37 5.40 -14.55
C ALA A 23 4.12 6.18 -14.97
N ARG A 24 2.96 5.85 -14.38
CA ARG A 24 1.68 6.52 -14.63
C ARG A 24 0.80 6.47 -13.39
N VAL A 25 0.30 7.63 -12.96
CA VAL A 25 -0.62 7.73 -11.81
C VAL A 25 -2.05 7.32 -12.17
N ALA A 26 -2.44 7.49 -13.43
CA ALA A 26 -3.72 7.02 -13.94
C ALA A 26 -3.78 5.49 -13.92
N GLY A 27 -4.80 4.93 -13.25
CA GLY A 27 -4.99 3.49 -13.06
C GLY A 27 -4.56 2.99 -11.68
N ILE A 28 -3.92 3.81 -10.85
CA ILE A 28 -3.62 3.45 -9.46
C ILE A 28 -4.89 3.64 -8.62
N PRO A 29 -5.39 2.60 -7.94
CA PRO A 29 -6.55 2.72 -7.06
C PRO A 29 -6.20 3.55 -5.81
N ASP A 30 -7.20 4.12 -5.14
CA ASP A 30 -6.97 4.86 -3.90
C ASP A 30 -6.51 3.99 -2.73
N ARG A 31 -6.68 2.66 -2.83
CA ARG A 31 -6.19 1.67 -1.87
C ARG A 31 -5.55 0.50 -2.61
N PHE A 32 -4.37 0.09 -2.14
CA PHE A 32 -3.61 -1.04 -2.68
C PHE A 32 -2.61 -1.55 -1.65
N ASP A 33 -2.08 -2.75 -1.88
CA ASP A 33 -0.97 -3.29 -1.10
C ASP A 33 0.37 -2.88 -1.72
N LEU A 34 1.20 -2.19 -0.94
CA LEU A 34 2.58 -1.88 -1.30
C LEU A 34 3.46 -3.10 -1.01
N ILE A 35 4.02 -3.68 -2.06
CA ILE A 35 4.92 -4.83 -1.97
C ILE A 35 6.37 -4.34 -2.14
N VAL A 36 7.16 -4.48 -1.08
CA VAL A 36 8.60 -4.16 -1.09
C VAL A 36 9.38 -5.44 -0.79
N PRO A 37 10.37 -5.82 -1.62
CA PRO A 37 11.19 -7.01 -1.37
C PRO A 37 11.79 -6.99 0.04
N GLY A 38 11.65 -8.10 0.78
CA GLY A 38 12.14 -8.21 2.16
C GLY A 38 11.21 -7.63 3.24
N HIS A 39 10.07 -7.03 2.86
CA HIS A 39 9.05 -6.53 3.79
C HIS A 39 7.71 -7.24 3.58
N ARG A 40 6.88 -7.27 4.63
CA ARG A 40 5.49 -7.72 4.48
C ARG A 40 4.72 -6.70 3.61
N PRO A 41 3.77 -7.16 2.77
CA PRO A 41 2.87 -6.26 2.07
C PRO A 41 2.20 -5.30 3.05
N GLN A 42 2.19 -4.02 2.73
CA GLN A 42 1.55 -3.00 3.56
C GLN A 42 0.32 -2.44 2.85
N PRO A 43 -0.87 -2.53 3.45
CA PRO A 43 -2.05 -1.90 2.90
C PRO A 43 -1.87 -0.38 2.98
N CYS A 44 -2.09 0.31 1.87
CA CYS A 44 -1.83 1.74 1.72
C CYS A 44 -3.08 2.45 1.20
N ARG A 45 -3.24 3.72 1.60
CA ARG A 45 -4.20 4.65 1.00
C ARG A 45 -3.48 5.82 0.34
N VAL A 46 -3.86 6.17 -0.89
CA VAL A 46 -3.36 7.38 -1.55
C VAL A 46 -3.91 8.62 -0.86
N VAL A 47 -3.03 9.50 -0.42
CA VAL A 47 -3.38 10.78 0.25
C VAL A 47 -3.19 11.98 -0.67
N TRP A 48 -2.28 11.89 -1.65
CA TRP A 48 -2.12 12.89 -2.69
C TRP A 48 -1.52 12.27 -3.96
N ARG A 49 -1.74 12.93 -5.09
CA ARG A 49 -1.28 12.51 -6.43
C ARG A 49 -0.65 13.68 -7.16
N SER A 50 0.42 13.42 -7.90
CA SER A 50 1.09 14.34 -8.83
C SER A 50 1.27 13.65 -10.19
N LEU A 51 2.01 14.24 -11.14
CA LEU A 51 2.16 13.69 -12.50
C LEU A 51 2.78 12.28 -12.54
N LYS A 52 3.82 12.03 -11.74
CA LYS A 52 4.56 10.76 -11.68
C LYS A 52 4.79 10.28 -10.25
N GLU A 53 4.13 10.90 -9.29
CA GLU A 53 4.38 10.68 -7.87
C GLU A 53 3.06 10.55 -7.13
N ILE A 54 3.05 9.70 -6.11
CA ILE A 54 1.93 9.58 -5.18
C ILE A 54 2.47 9.56 -3.75
N GLY A 55 1.71 10.17 -2.85
CA GLY A 55 1.88 9.97 -1.42
C GLY A 55 0.89 8.94 -0.93
N VAL A 56 1.37 8.01 -0.11
CA VAL A 56 0.53 7.02 0.54
C VAL A 56 0.69 7.09 2.05
N GLU A 57 -0.41 6.82 2.73
CA GLU A 57 -0.47 6.55 4.16
C GLU A 57 -0.58 5.04 4.36
N TYR A 58 0.21 4.49 5.29
CA TYR A 58 0.11 3.10 5.71
C TYR A 58 -1.17 2.92 6.52
N GLN A 59 -1.98 1.95 6.12
CA GLN A 59 -3.12 1.54 6.91
C GLN A 59 -2.63 0.53 7.93
N ALA A 60 -3.05 0.67 9.19
CA ALA A 60 -2.91 -0.44 10.12
C ALA A 60 -3.55 -1.66 9.46
N ALA A 61 -2.77 -2.75 9.30
CA ALA A 61 -3.36 -4.02 8.96
C ALA A 61 -4.50 -4.21 9.97
N ARG A 62 -5.75 -4.34 9.50
CA ARG A 62 -6.81 -4.80 10.40
C ARG A 62 -6.26 -6.10 10.99
N HIS A 63 -5.92 -6.04 12.26
CA HIS A 63 -5.73 -7.22 13.06
C HIS A 63 -7.12 -7.87 13.01
N GLU A 64 -7.35 -8.84 12.13
CA GLU A 64 -8.31 -9.88 12.48
C GLU A 64 -7.69 -10.50 13.73
N PRO A 65 -8.24 -10.24 14.94
CA PRO A 65 -7.74 -10.95 16.09
C PRO A 65 -7.89 -12.44 15.75
N ALA A 66 -6.82 -13.22 15.93
CA ALA A 66 -6.91 -14.68 15.98
C ALA A 66 -7.63 -15.12 17.28
N ASP A 67 -8.76 -14.51 17.55
CA ASP A 67 -9.70 -14.72 18.63
C ASP A 67 -11.03 -14.60 17.86
N ASN A 68 -11.66 -15.66 17.39
CA ASN A 68 -12.41 -16.60 18.20
C ASN A 68 -12.83 -17.81 17.35
N LEU A 69 -11.90 -18.77 17.14
CA LEU A 69 -12.24 -20.15 16.79
C LEU A 69 -11.76 -21.09 17.89
N ASN A 70 -12.30 -20.93 19.09
CA ASN A 70 -12.37 -22.01 20.06
C ASN A 70 -13.56 -21.87 21.04
N LEU A 71 -14.73 -21.49 20.52
CA LEU A 71 -15.99 -21.70 21.24
C LEU A 71 -16.71 -22.92 20.64
N ARG A 72 -16.25 -24.11 21.05
CA ARG A 72 -17.00 -25.36 21.33
C ARG A 72 -16.10 -26.59 21.23
#